data_AF-A0A3C0ATY0-F1
#
_entry.id   AF-A0A3C0ATY0-F1
#
_cell.length_a   1.000
_cell.length_b   1.000
_cell.length_c   1.000
_cell.angle_alpha   90.00
_cell.angle_beta   90.00
_cell.angle_gamma   90.00
#
_symmetry.space_group_name_H-M   'P 1'
#
loop_
_entity.id
_entity.type
_entity.pdbx_description
1 polymer ?
#
loop_
_entity_poly.entity_id
_entity_poly.type
_entity_poly.pdbx_seq_one_letter_code
_entity_poly.pdbx_strand_id
1 'polypeptide(L)' 'MAINPPVDATKTPEWAALQKHYDELQSEGISLKQWFADDAERVEKLSFDAGDLHFDLSKNLIKP' A
#
# COMPACT_ATOMS: atom_id res chain seq x y z
N MET A 1 -24.35 0.11 19.06
CA MET A 1 -22.99 0.58 18.69
C MET A 1 -23.10 2.07 18.40
N ALA A 2 -22.28 2.92 19.04
CA ALA A 2 -22.20 4.32 18.68
C ALA A 2 -21.27 4.46 17.47
N ILE A 3 -21.70 5.18 16.44
CA ILE A 3 -20.86 5.49 15.28
C ILE A 3 -19.92 6.61 15.73
N ASN A 4 -18.61 6.42 15.60
CA ASN A 4 -17.66 7.49 15.88
C ASN A 4 -17.98 8.68 14.97
N PRO A 5 -17.85 9.92 15.46
CA PRO A 5 -18.03 11.10 14.63
C PRO A 5 -17.05 11.06 13.45
N PRO A 6 -17.41 11.62 12.29
CA PRO A 6 -16.52 11.66 11.13
C PRO A 6 -15.17 12.30 11.49
N VAL A 7 -14.09 11.63 11.08
CA VAL A 7 -12.73 12.16 11.18
C VAL A 7 -12.34 12.73 9.82
N ASP A 8 -11.78 13.94 9.82
CA ASP A 8 -11.14 14.49 8.63
C ASP A 8 -9.78 13.81 8.43
N ALA A 9 -9.72 12.84 7.51
CA ALA A 9 -8.52 12.06 7.25
C ALA A 9 -7.31 12.95 6.92
N THR A 10 -7.51 14.08 6.24
CA THR A 10 -6.42 14.97 5.78
C THR A 10 -5.68 15.68 6.92
N LYS A 11 -6.29 15.71 8.12
CA LYS A 11 -5.71 16.32 9.33
C LYS A 11 -5.00 15.31 10.23
N THR A 12 -5.03 14.03 9.89
CA THR A 12 -4.41 12.97 10.70
C THR A 12 -2.88 12.95 10.51
N PRO A 13 -2.11 12.61 11.55
CA PRO A 13 -0.67 12.42 11.39
C PRO A 13 -0.32 11.30 10.40
N GLU A 14 -1.19 10.29 10.27
CA GLU A 14 -1.06 9.19 9.31
C GLU A 14 -1.16 9.72 7.87
N TRP A 15 -2.05 10.66 7.58
CA TRP A 15 -2.14 11.28 6.25
C TRP A 15 -0.88 12.08 5.91
N ALA A 16 -0.32 12.82 6.87
CA ALA A 16 0.95 13.50 6.68
C ALA A 16 2.10 12.51 6.43
N ALA A 17 2.11 11.37 7.11
CA ALA A 17 3.09 10.31 6.89
C ALA A 17 2.95 9.67 5.49
N LEU A 18 1.71 9.43 5.03
CA LEU A 18 1.44 8.94 3.68
C LEU A 18 1.90 9.93 2.61
N GLN A 19 1.69 11.24 2.81
CA GLN A 19 2.19 12.26 1.88
C GLN A 19 3.72 12.24 1.80
N LYS A 20 4.41 12.17 2.94
CA LYS A 20 5.88 12.06 2.98
C LYS A 20 6.37 10.81 2.25
N HIS A 21 5.74 9.67 2.51
CA HIS A 21 6.09 8.41 1.85
C HIS A 21 5.86 8.46 0.33
N TYR A 22 4.77 9.09 -0.10
CA TYR A 22 4.50 9.33 -1.51
C TYR A 22 5.60 10.19 -2.16
N ASP A 23 6.00 11.29 -1.52
CA ASP A 23 7.04 12.17 -2.05
C ASP A 23 8.39 11.43 -2.18
N GLU A 24 8.73 10.58 -1.20
CA GLU A 24 9.91 9.72 -1.23
C GLU A 24 9.85 8.72 -2.39
N LEU A 25 8.72 8.04 -2.58
CA LEU A 25 8.50 7.13 -3.72
C LEU A 25 8.70 7.82 -5.08
N GLN A 26 8.18 9.04 -5.23
CA GLN A 26 8.35 9.82 -6.45
C GLN A 26 9.82 10.18 -6.68
N SER A 27 10.53 10.57 -5.61
CA SER A 27 11.95 10.94 -5.69
C SER A 27 12.87 9.78 -6.06
N GLU A 28 12.58 8.57 -5.59
CA GLU A 28 13.33 7.35 -5.90
C GLU A 28 13.07 6.85 -7.33
N GLY A 29 11.91 7.19 -7.89
CA GLY A 29 11.44 6.67 -9.18
C GLY A 29 10.68 5.36 -9.03
N ILE A 30 9.37 5.40 -9.30
CA ILE A 30 8.50 4.23 -9.18
C ILE A 30 8.68 3.31 -10.38
N SER A 31 9.11 2.06 -10.13
CA SER A 31 9.17 1.00 -11.12
C SER A 31 8.64 -0.30 -10.53
N LEU A 32 7.38 -0.63 -10.86
CA LEU A 32 6.78 -1.88 -10.44
C LEU A 32 7.60 -3.08 -10.95
N LYS A 33 8.12 -3.01 -12.18
CA LYS A 33 8.98 -4.06 -12.74
C LYS A 33 10.21 -4.29 -11.87
N GLN A 34 10.83 -3.22 -11.36
CA GLN A 34 11.98 -3.33 -10.48
C GLN A 34 11.59 -3.94 -9.14
N TRP A 35 10.46 -3.55 -8.55
CA TRP A 35 10.00 -4.09 -7.27
C TRP A 35 9.70 -5.60 -7.32
N PHE A 36 9.26 -6.13 -8.46
CA PHE A 36 9.14 -7.59 -8.67
C PHE A 36 10.51 -8.26 -8.86
N ALA A 37 11.47 -7.56 -9.46
CA ALA A 37 12.82 -8.10 -9.63
C ALA A 37 13.59 -8.16 -8.31
N ASP A 38 13.36 -7.18 -7.42
CA ASP A 38 14.05 -7.06 -6.13
C ASP A 38 13.45 -7.97 -5.04
N ASP A 39 12.18 -8.34 -5.16
CA ASP A 39 11.49 -9.21 -4.21
C ASP A 39 10.71 -10.32 -4.93
N ALA A 40 11.33 -11.50 -5.01
CA ALA A 40 10.74 -12.69 -5.63
C ALA A 40 9.48 -13.19 -4.88
N GLU A 41 9.31 -12.84 -3.60
CA GLU A 41 8.17 -13.23 -2.77
C GLU A 41 7.06 -12.17 -2.77
N ARG A 42 7.19 -11.09 -3.55
CA ARG A 42 6.23 -9.97 -3.56
C ARG A 42 4.78 -10.42 -3.81
N VAL A 43 4.58 -11.40 -4.69
CA VAL A 43 3.25 -11.96 -4.97
C VAL A 43 2.67 -12.58 -3.71
N GLU A 44 3.42 -13.46 -3.05
CA GLU A 44 2.99 -14.13 -1.83
C GLU A 44 2.70 -13.13 -0.70
N LYS A 45 3.60 -12.16 -0.47
CA LYS A 45 3.47 -11.14 0.59
C LYS A 45 2.25 -10.22 0.42
N LEU A 46 1.80 -10.01 -0.81
CA LEU A 46 0.71 -9.09 -1.15
C LEU A 46 -0.49 -9.81 -1.77
N SER A 47 -0.60 -11.13 -1.58
CA SER A 47 -1.79 -11.88 -1.97
C SER A 47 -2.46 -12.49 -0.76
N PHE A 48 -3.80 -12.51 -0.79
CA PHE A 48 -4.61 -12.97 0.33
C PHE A 48 -5.73 -13.87 -0.17
N ASP A 49 -6.02 -14.93 0.59
CA ASP A 49 -7.12 -15.84 0.30
C ASP A 49 -8.29 -15.60 1.27
N ALA A 50 -9.50 -15.56 0.73
CA ALA A 50 -10.74 -15.49 1.49
C ALA A 50 -11.70 -16.59 1.01
N GLY A 51 -11.57 -17.78 1.61
CA GLY A 51 -12.22 -18.99 1.09
C GLY A 51 -11.62 -19.36 -0.27
N ASP A 52 -12.46 -19.50 -1.28
CA ASP A 52 -12.02 -19.86 -2.64
C ASP A 52 -11.55 -18.66 -3.47
N LEU A 53 -11.57 -17.44 -2.91
CA LEU A 53 -11.22 -16.21 -3.61
C LEU A 53 -9.78 -15.78 -3.31
N HIS A 54 -8.97 -15.67 -4.36
CA HIS A 54 -7.60 -15.17 -4.31
C HIS A 54 -7.50 -13.70 -4.72
N PHE A 55 -7.04 -12.84 -3.81
CA PHE A 55 -6.81 -11.41 -4.05
C PHE A 55 -5.32 -11.14 -4.23
N ASP A 56 -4.88 -10.90 -5.46
CA ASP A 56 -3.51 -10.48 -5.76
C ASP A 56 -3.42 -8.94 -5.78
N LEU A 57 -2.79 -8.37 -4.76
CA LEU A 57 -2.50 -6.93 -4.67
C LEU A 57 -1.06 -6.57 -5.07
N SER A 58 -0.25 -7.55 -5.49
CA SER A 58 1.19 -7.38 -5.74
C SER A 58 1.53 -6.37 -6.84
N LYS A 59 0.57 -6.12 -7.75
CA LYS A 59 0.72 -5.17 -8.86
C LYS A 59 0.36 -3.73 -8.49
N ASN A 60 -0.03 -3.46 -7.24
CA ASN A 60 -0.26 -2.10 -6.77
C ASN A 60 1.07 -1.35 -6.57
N LEU A 61 1.02 -0.02 -6.71
CA LEU A 61 2.17 0.87 -6.52
C LEU A 61 2.45 1.14 -5.03
N ILE A 62 2.65 0.07 -4.27
CA ILE A 62 2.95 0.11 -2.83
C ILE A 62 4.24 -0.64 -2.52
N LYS A 63 4.99 -0.15 -1.53
CA LYS A 63 6.05 -0.89 -0.86
C LYS A 63 5.54 -1.29 0.55
N PRO A 64 5.62 -2.58 0.93
CA PRO A 64 5.27 -3.03 2.27
C PRO A 64 6.25 -2.53 3.34
#